data_AF-A0A7V4UPT5-F1
#
_entry.id   AF-A0A7V4UPT5-F1
#
_cell.length_a   1.000
_cell.length_b   1.000
_cell.length_c   1.000
_cell.angle_alpha   90.00
_cell.angle_beta   90.00
_cell.angle_gamma   90.00
#
_symmetry.space_group_name_H-M   'P 1'
#
loop_
_entity.id
_entity.type
_entity.pdbx_description
1 polymer ?
#
loop_
_entity_poly.entity_id
_entity_poly.type
_entity_poly.pdbx_seq_one_letter_code
_entity_poly.pdbx_strand_id
1 'polypeptide(L)' 'MESEREVRIDKWLWAARFFKTRSLAAEAVEGGKVHLNGNRTKPSHAVRVGDELKVRRG' A
#
# COMPACT_ATOMS: atom_id res chain seq x y z
N MET A 1 -8.62 13.52 -20.78
CA MET A 1 -9.06 12.64 -19.69
C MET A 1 -7.80 12.04 -19.11
N GLU A 2 -7.37 12.53 -17.96
CA GLU A 2 -6.06 12.20 -17.40
C GLU A 2 -6.10 10.76 -16.89
N SER A 3 -5.23 9.90 -17.42
CA SER A 3 -5.06 8.54 -16.92
C SER A 3 -4.43 8.66 -15.53
N GLU A 4 -5.25 8.56 -14.49
CA GLU A 4 -4.78 8.51 -13.11
C GLU A 4 -3.76 7.37 -13.01
N ARG A 5 -2.51 7.76 -12.77
CA ARG A 5 -1.40 6.81 -12.70
C ARG A 5 -1.59 5.94 -11.47
N GLU A 6 -2.10 4.73 -11.70
CA GLU A 6 -2.20 3.68 -10.69
C GLU A 6 -0.81 3.33 -10.14
N VAL A 7 -0.64 3.48 -8.81
CA VAL A 7 0.61 3.14 -8.12
C VAL A 7 0.35 1.91 -7.25
N ARG A 8 1.24 0.93 -7.29
CA ARG A 8 1.15 -0.24 -6.40
C ARG A 8 1.23 0.18 -4.94
N ILE A 9 0.43 -0.45 -4.08
CA ILE A 9 0.41 -0.20 -2.64
C ILE A 9 1.81 -0.36 -2.01
N ASP A 10 2.58 -1.38 -2.39
CA ASP A 10 3.94 -1.59 -1.89
C ASP A 10 4.88 -0.41 -2.21
N LYS A 11 4.79 0.11 -3.42
CA LYS A 11 5.56 1.24 -3.92
C LYS A 11 5.10 2.54 -3.26
N TRP A 12 3.80 2.71 -3.08
CA TRP A 12 3.24 3.89 -2.43
C TRP A 12 3.65 3.97 -0.97
N LEU A 13 3.54 2.86 -0.22
CA LEU A 13 3.91 2.80 1.20
C LEU A 13 5.40 3.09 1.44
N TRP A 14 6.28 2.63 0.55
CA TRP A 14 7.70 2.97 0.59
C TRP A 14 7.93 4.46 0.26
N ALA A 15 7.30 4.97 -0.80
CA ALA A 15 7.44 6.38 -1.20
C ALA A 15 6.96 7.34 -0.10
N ALA A 16 5.84 7.00 0.55
CA ALA A 16 5.26 7.71 1.69
C ALA A 16 6.00 7.47 3.03
N ARG A 17 7.13 6.75 3.00
CA ARG A 17 8.00 6.50 4.17
C ARG A 17 7.34 5.73 5.32
N PHE A 18 6.32 4.91 5.02
CA PHE A 18 5.80 3.93 5.98
C PHE A 18 6.77 2.77 6.20
N PHE A 19 7.61 2.44 5.22
CA PHE A 19 8.63 1.41 5.32
C PHE A 19 9.95 1.88 4.70
N LYS A 20 11.07 1.43 5.26
CA LYS A 20 12.42 1.82 4.82
C LYS A 20 12.75 1.31 3.41
N THR A 21 12.23 0.15 3.05
CA THR A 21 12.42 -0.48 1.75
C THR A 21 11.09 -0.94 1.18
N ARG A 22 11.02 -1.09 -0.14
CA ARG A 22 9.83 -1.62 -0.83
C ARG A 22 9.54 -3.08 -0.47
N SER A 23 10.57 -3.89 -0.21
CA SER A 23 10.40 -5.28 0.24
C SER A 23 9.70 -5.35 1.60
N LEU A 24 10.10 -4.51 2.56
CA LEU A 24 9.42 -4.42 3.86
C LEU A 24 7.96 -3.99 3.75
N ALA A 25 7.64 -3.10 2.80
CA ALA A 25 6.25 -2.73 2.51
C ALA A 25 5.45 -3.91 1.95
N ALA A 26 6.02 -4.67 1.02
CA ALA A 26 5.38 -5.85 0.46
C ALA A 26 5.13 -6.93 1.53
N GLU A 27 6.14 -7.25 2.35
CA GLU A 27 6.02 -8.17 3.48
C GLU A 27 4.94 -7.72 4.48
N ALA A 28 4.83 -6.43 4.76
CA ALA A 28 3.81 -5.89 5.64
C ALA A 28 2.40 -6.04 5.06
N VAL A 29 2.22 -5.83 3.75
CA VAL A 29 0.94 -6.05 3.07
C VAL A 29 0.56 -7.53 3.10
N GLU A 30 1.48 -8.41 2.72
CA GLU A 30 1.26 -9.86 2.68
C GLU A 30 0.99 -10.44 4.07
N GLY A 31 1.76 -9.99 5.08
CA GLY A 31 1.58 -10.31 6.49
C GLY A 31 0.31 -9.74 7.12
N GLY A 32 -0.54 -9.02 6.36
CA GLY A 32 -1.80 -8.47 6.85
C GLY A 32 -1.64 -7.29 7.81
N LYS A 33 -0.49 -6.63 7.83
CA LYS A 33 -0.26 -5.38 8.58
C LYS A 33 -0.88 -4.17 7.87
N VAL A 34 -1.22 -4.30 6.58
CA VAL A 34 -1.84 -3.25 5.77
C VAL A 34 -3.19 -3.73 5.24
N HIS A 35 -4.21 -2.91 5.43
CA HIS A 35 -5.54 -3.09 4.83
C HIS A 35 -5.87 -1.91 3.92
N LEU A 36 -6.56 -2.20 2.82
CA LEU A 36 -7.07 -1.23 1.86
C LEU A 36 -8.60 -1.26 1.93
N ASN A 37 -9.23 -0.14 2.24
CA ASN A 37 -10.68 0.00 2.38
C ASN A 37 -11.28 -1.09 3.30
N GLY A 38 -10.61 -1.34 4.44
CA GLY A 38 -11.00 -2.35 5.43
C GLY A 38 -10.62 -3.80 5.11
N ASN A 39 -10.12 -4.10 3.91
CA ASN A 39 -9.85 -5.47 3.46
C ASN A 39 -8.35 -5.79 3.34
N ARG A 40 -8.00 -7.08 3.49
CA ARG A 40 -6.64 -7.55 3.15
C ARG A 40 -6.41 -7.37 1.65
N THR A 41 -5.17 -7.06 1.30
CA THR A 41 -4.79 -6.80 -0.09
C THR A 41 -3.45 -7.43 -0.43
N LYS A 42 -3.11 -7.42 -1.72
CA LYS A 42 -1.83 -7.91 -2.24
C LYS A 42 -0.86 -6.74 -2.47
N PRO A 43 0.47 -6.95 -2.35
CA PRO A 43 1.46 -5.89 -2.59
C PRO A 43 1.35 -5.20 -3.95
N SER A 44 0.84 -5.92 -4.96
CA SER A 44 0.64 -5.43 -6.33
C SER A 44 -0.66 -4.68 -6.58
N HIS A 45 -1.54 -4.56 -5.58
CA HIS A 45 -2.79 -3.84 -5.72
C HIS A 45 -2.52 -2.35 -5.98
N ALA A 46 -3.25 -1.74 -6.91
CA ALA A 46 -3.11 -0.32 -7.24
C ALA A 46 -3.90 0.55 -6.25
N VAL A 47 -3.26 1.55 -5.66
CA VAL A 47 -3.93 2.58 -4.86
C VAL A 47 -4.35 3.75 -5.75
N ARG A 48 -5.48 4.34 -5.40
CA ARG A 48 -6.07 5.52 -6.05
C ARG A 48 -6.34 6.61 -5.02
N VAL A 49 -6.54 7.84 -5.49
CA VAL A 49 -6.94 8.93 -4.61
C VAL A 49 -8.33 8.62 -4.05
N GLY A 50 -8.49 8.77 -2.73
CA GLY A 50 -9.72 8.42 -2.01
C GLY A 50 -9.69 7.04 -1.35
N ASP A 51 -8.70 6.20 -1.63
CA ASP A 51 -8.51 4.95 -0.91
C ASP A 51 -8.10 5.18 0.54
N GLU A 52 -8.66 4.38 1.45
CA GLU A 52 -8.27 4.35 2.86
C GLU A 52 -7.26 3.23 3.14
N LEU A 53 -6.11 3.60 3.68
CA LEU A 53 -5.06 2.65 4.08
C LEU A 53 -4.93 2.57 5.59
N LYS A 54 -5.18 1.39 6.16
CA LYS A 54 -4.93 1.10 7.57
C LYS A 54 -3.62 0.33 7.72
N VAL A 55 -2.60 1.01 8.26
CA VAL A 55 -1.25 0.46 8.45
C VAL A 55 -0.98 0.25 9.95
N ARG A 56 -0.74 -0.98 10.36
CA ARG A 56 -0.34 -1.31 11.74
C ARG A 56 1.17 -1.19 11.92
N ARG A 57 1.61 -0.31 12.82
CA ARG A 57 3.00 -0.15 13.24
C ARG A 57 3.13 -0.52 14.73
N GLY A 58 4.08 -1.41 15.03
CA GLY A 58 4.32 -1.99 16.35
C GLY A 58 5.19 -3.22 16.21
#